data_AF-A0AAC9CZ03-F1
#
_entry.id   AF-A0AAC9CZ03-F1
#
_cell.length_a   1.000
_cell.length_b   1.000
_cell.length_c   1.000
_cell.angle_alpha   90.00
_cell.angle_beta   90.00
_cell.angle_gamma   90.00
#
_symmetry.space_group_name_H-M   'P 1'
#
loop_
_entity.id
_entity.type
_entity.pdbx_description
1 polymer ?
#
loop_
_entity_poly.entity_id
_entity_poly.type
_entity_poly.pdbx_seq_one_letter_code
_entity_poly.pdbx_strand_id
1 'polypeptide(L)'
;MKHFYTLIFLFATYFTFGQTSPDKYDYFVQFNGNQLSKKVSINEVLNHPILTKYISKKPDFDLRQYTSIIQLDQKITIHGNFLDSVPFYQVTIPIKNKEAVRQYLIEKQGANGKNSTIEEFGKYAVFTPSGVKRSFVWNDNYLVIFELTKRLPTKFYDSPGGPPILNDSIVATETYEETAVEAPQVYDVPQAPNPPKIAEPSVMRDEPMVADVPAGSAETAEQDYLYDGNPYEEYTAEQTEFDKKLAEQQREIIKGLFENGFTTPSFSKINASADISSWVNYGGFMSSFYSLYNYPLALFGGYDKYLPMQKNFGNFIKGINLDFYFDNDNARIEEVVEYAAEIASVVSKISDRKINKNIFNYFPSEKPLGYVSYHANTKAALENFPSLMTELFQNPKFAKEDITLITDLISTIVDEEATAKLFDGDLSAFLYDTKEVEVMTKKYDYDENYEEKITEEKVKKDIPLFSVIFTSTHPTFGDKLLQLGVRKKVLVPNGNSYTVVGTQEYGDIFIMKEKDVVVVANTKDYFGSGKGSFAKEAKKDLSKNYISGKLDIAQTVKTFGKKAKDSELDRMTKISSQFSDVSIESPKKLIDNKLKFVFKLNSFKSDKNIILQTLDLAEEMTSK
;
A
#
# COMPACT_ATOMS: atom_id res chain seq x y z
N MET A 1 -52.24 2.48 24.57
CA MET A 1 -51.88 1.28 23.77
C MET A 1 -50.91 1.60 22.62
N LYS A 2 -51.12 2.63 21.76
CA LYS A 2 -50.16 2.97 20.68
C LYS A 2 -48.74 3.30 21.16
N HIS A 3 -48.58 4.03 22.28
CA HIS A 3 -47.26 4.33 22.84
C HIS A 3 -46.53 3.12 23.47
N PHE A 4 -47.26 2.06 23.83
CA PHE A 4 -46.70 0.83 24.38
C PHE A 4 -46.08 -0.03 23.26
N TYR A 5 -46.70 -0.04 22.08
CA TYR A 5 -46.15 -0.71 20.89
C TYR A 5 -44.93 0.02 20.32
N THR A 6 -44.87 1.36 20.40
CA THR A 6 -43.70 2.14 19.95
C THR A 6 -42.48 1.88 20.85
N LEU A 7 -42.69 1.76 22.16
CA LEU A 7 -41.63 1.39 23.12
C LEU A 7 -41.17 -0.06 22.94
N ILE A 8 -42.08 -1.00 22.65
CA ILE A 8 -41.72 -2.39 22.34
C ILE A 8 -40.99 -2.49 20.99
N PHE A 9 -41.32 -1.70 19.98
CA PHE A 9 -40.57 -1.66 18.71
C PHE A 9 -39.19 -1.01 18.86
N LEU A 10 -39.06 0.03 19.69
CA LEU A 10 -37.76 0.61 20.05
C LEU A 10 -36.91 -0.36 20.89
N PHE A 11 -37.51 -1.07 21.84
CA PHE A 11 -36.83 -2.14 22.59
C PHE A 11 -36.48 -3.34 21.69
N ALA A 12 -37.33 -3.72 20.74
CA ALA A 12 -37.05 -4.79 19.79
C ALA A 12 -35.88 -4.45 18.85
N THR A 13 -35.69 -3.17 18.49
CA THR A 13 -34.48 -2.73 17.76
C THR A 13 -33.22 -2.77 18.62
N TYR A 14 -33.31 -2.60 19.95
CA TYR A 14 -32.17 -2.79 20.87
C TYR A 14 -31.84 -4.26 21.14
N PHE A 15 -32.79 -5.20 20.93
CA PHE A 15 -32.56 -6.64 21.06
C PHE A 15 -32.08 -7.33 19.77
N THR A 16 -31.85 -6.59 18.69
CA THR A 16 -31.15 -7.10 17.50
C THR A 16 -29.63 -6.91 17.58
N PHE A 17 -29.02 -7.24 18.73
CA PHE A 17 -27.58 -7.53 18.83
C PHE A 17 -27.27 -9.04 18.66
N GLY A 18 -28.25 -9.83 18.24
CA GLY A 18 -28.02 -11.20 17.78
C GLY A 18 -27.46 -11.19 16.36
N GLN A 19 -26.14 -11.05 16.19
CA GLN A 19 -25.35 -11.44 15.00
C GLN A 19 -25.83 -11.04 13.57
N THR A 20 -26.88 -10.24 13.40
CA THR A 20 -27.52 -9.99 12.09
C THR A 20 -27.25 -8.61 11.53
N SER A 21 -25.98 -8.31 11.25
CA SER A 21 -25.66 -7.45 10.10
C SER A 21 -24.35 -7.95 9.47
N PRO A 22 -24.40 -9.05 8.69
CA PRO A 22 -23.22 -9.69 8.11
C PRO A 22 -22.38 -8.80 7.18
N ASP A 23 -22.81 -7.56 6.90
CA ASP A 23 -22.15 -6.63 5.98
C ASP A 23 -21.59 -5.35 6.61
N LYS A 24 -21.49 -5.27 7.96
CA LYS A 24 -20.95 -4.09 8.65
C LYS A 24 -19.55 -4.32 9.22
N TYR A 25 -18.60 -4.60 8.34
CA TYR A 25 -17.17 -4.66 8.69
C TYR A 25 -16.41 -3.57 7.94
N ASP A 26 -15.42 -2.95 8.57
CA ASP A 26 -14.49 -2.08 7.86
C ASP A 26 -13.29 -2.85 7.31
N TYR A 27 -13.01 -4.04 7.84
CA TYR A 27 -12.09 -4.98 7.23
C TYR A 27 -12.49 -6.41 7.58
N PHE A 28 -12.19 -7.32 6.67
CA PHE A 28 -12.39 -8.74 6.84
C PHE A 28 -11.31 -9.51 6.10
N VAL A 29 -10.75 -10.54 6.73
CA VAL A 29 -9.79 -11.47 6.15
C VAL A 29 -10.27 -12.87 6.45
N GLN A 30 -10.30 -13.74 5.44
CA GLN A 30 -10.66 -15.13 5.57
C GLN A 30 -9.54 -15.99 4.99
N PHE A 31 -8.98 -16.85 5.84
CA PHE A 31 -8.11 -17.94 5.43
C PHE A 31 -8.99 -19.17 5.18
N ASN A 32 -9.07 -19.62 3.93
CA ASN A 32 -9.86 -20.79 3.56
C ASN A 32 -9.02 -22.05 3.78
N GLY A 33 -8.85 -22.46 5.04
CA GLY A 33 -8.08 -23.65 5.42
C GLY A 33 -8.52 -24.92 4.69
N ASN A 34 -9.81 -25.02 4.35
CA ASN A 34 -10.39 -26.13 3.60
C ASN A 34 -9.98 -26.17 2.12
N GLN A 35 -9.45 -25.07 1.58
CA GLN A 35 -8.81 -25.01 0.27
C GLN A 35 -7.30 -25.24 0.42
N LEU A 36 -6.65 -24.51 1.34
CA LEU A 36 -5.20 -24.57 1.56
C LEU A 36 -4.70 -25.96 1.97
N SER A 37 -5.39 -26.64 2.89
CA SER A 37 -5.01 -27.97 3.38
C SER A 37 -5.08 -29.07 2.32
N LYS A 38 -5.83 -28.86 1.23
CA LYS A 38 -5.85 -29.76 0.07
C LYS A 38 -4.65 -29.56 -0.86
N LYS A 39 -4.00 -28.39 -0.77
CA LYS A 39 -2.95 -27.95 -1.68
C LYS A 39 -1.56 -28.19 -1.10
N VAL A 40 -1.38 -28.10 0.21
CA VAL A 40 -0.08 -28.27 0.86
C VAL A 40 -0.23 -28.94 2.22
N SER A 41 0.78 -29.73 2.63
CA SER A 41 0.84 -30.25 3.99
C SER A 41 1.06 -29.11 4.98
N ILE A 42 0.17 -29.01 5.97
CA ILE A 42 0.30 -28.06 7.07
C ILE A 42 1.66 -28.23 7.80
N ASN A 43 2.13 -29.46 7.96
CA ASN A 43 3.41 -29.74 8.60
C ASN A 43 4.60 -29.21 7.79
N GLU A 44 4.54 -29.25 6.46
CA GLU A 44 5.61 -28.70 5.61
C GLU A 44 5.65 -27.17 5.71
N VAL A 45 4.49 -26.52 5.71
CA VAL A 45 4.38 -25.06 5.89
C VAL A 45 4.95 -24.65 7.24
N LEU A 46 4.52 -25.28 8.34
CA LEU A 46 4.90 -24.88 9.69
C LEU A 46 6.38 -25.13 10.03
N ASN A 47 7.01 -26.09 9.36
CA ASN A 47 8.44 -26.37 9.50
C ASN A 47 9.27 -25.69 8.42
N HIS A 48 8.68 -24.82 7.60
CA HIS A 48 9.41 -24.05 6.60
C HIS A 48 10.51 -23.21 7.27
N PRO A 49 11.72 -23.08 6.68
CA PRO A 49 12.82 -22.37 7.33
C PRO A 49 12.51 -20.90 7.67
N ILE A 50 11.79 -20.16 6.81
CA ILE A 50 11.29 -18.82 7.15
C ILE A 50 10.49 -18.74 8.47
N LEU A 51 9.57 -19.68 8.71
CA LEU A 51 8.77 -19.69 9.93
C LEU A 51 9.63 -20.12 11.11
N THR A 52 10.49 -21.12 10.93
CA THR A 52 11.43 -21.56 11.96
C THR A 52 12.35 -20.41 12.40
N LYS A 53 12.85 -19.59 11.46
CA LYS A 53 13.65 -18.40 11.72
C LYS A 53 12.88 -17.31 12.45
N TYR A 54 11.59 -17.12 12.13
CA TYR A 54 10.74 -16.17 12.84
C TYR A 54 10.47 -16.64 14.28
N ILE A 55 10.12 -17.91 14.44
CA ILE A 55 9.87 -18.56 15.74
C ILE A 55 11.13 -18.52 16.61
N SER A 56 12.33 -18.76 16.06
CA SER A 56 13.57 -18.71 16.84
C SER A 56 13.88 -17.31 17.37
N LYS A 57 13.40 -16.25 16.70
CA LYS A 57 13.53 -14.85 17.18
C LYS A 57 12.45 -14.47 18.19
N LYS A 58 11.30 -15.14 18.18
CA LYS A 58 10.17 -14.94 19.09
C LYS A 58 9.65 -16.29 19.57
N PRO A 59 10.35 -16.96 20.50
CA PRO A 59 10.00 -18.31 20.95
C PRO A 59 8.62 -18.39 21.60
N ASP A 60 8.12 -17.29 22.16
CA ASP A 60 6.76 -17.16 22.69
C ASP A 60 5.68 -17.21 21.60
N PHE A 61 6.07 -17.10 20.32
CA PHE A 61 5.21 -17.16 19.15
C PHE A 61 5.58 -18.36 18.26
N ASP A 62 5.47 -19.57 18.81
CA ASP A 62 5.66 -20.81 18.05
C ASP A 62 4.34 -21.34 17.47
N LEU A 63 4.09 -21.02 16.20
CA LEU A 63 2.90 -21.45 15.45
C LEU A 63 2.64 -22.98 15.49
N ARG A 64 3.68 -23.80 15.69
CA ARG A 64 3.55 -25.25 15.77
C ARG A 64 2.82 -25.69 17.03
N GLN A 65 2.99 -24.97 18.14
CA GLN A 65 2.31 -25.27 19.40
C GLN A 65 0.78 -25.12 19.26
N TYR A 66 0.34 -24.22 18.37
CA TYR A 66 -1.07 -23.98 18.10
C TYR A 66 -1.71 -25.06 17.22
N THR A 67 -0.95 -25.91 16.53
CA THR A 67 -1.54 -27.00 15.72
C THR A 67 -2.28 -28.04 16.57
N SER A 68 -1.91 -28.17 17.83
CA SER A 68 -2.57 -29.07 18.78
C SER A 68 -3.99 -28.61 19.13
N ILE A 69 -4.26 -27.31 19.03
CA ILE A 69 -5.54 -26.70 19.41
C ILE A 69 -6.35 -26.21 18.20
N ILE A 70 -5.71 -25.80 17.09
CA ILE A 70 -6.38 -25.19 15.92
C ILE A 70 -6.69 -26.24 14.84
N GLN A 71 -7.87 -26.14 14.23
CA GLN A 71 -8.25 -26.84 13.01
C GLN A 71 -7.86 -26.00 11.77
N LEU A 72 -6.59 -26.10 11.37
CA LEU A 72 -6.03 -25.31 10.26
C LEU A 72 -6.62 -25.65 8.88
N ASP A 73 -7.35 -26.76 8.78
CA ASP A 73 -8.13 -27.18 7.62
C ASP A 73 -9.53 -26.56 7.55
N GLN A 74 -9.89 -25.72 8.52
CA GLN A 74 -11.14 -24.96 8.53
C GLN A 74 -10.89 -23.46 8.36
N LYS A 75 -11.98 -22.69 8.21
CA LYS A 75 -11.90 -21.24 7.96
C LYS A 75 -11.48 -20.51 9.23
N ILE A 76 -10.45 -19.67 9.12
CA ILE A 76 -10.07 -18.68 10.14
C ILE A 76 -10.45 -17.32 9.61
N THR A 77 -11.13 -16.50 10.42
CA THR A 77 -11.53 -15.15 10.04
C THR A 77 -10.94 -14.11 10.98
N ILE A 78 -10.55 -12.98 10.43
CA ILE A 78 -10.08 -11.79 11.16
C ILE A 78 -10.91 -10.63 10.64
N HIS A 79 -11.61 -9.91 11.51
CA HIS A 79 -12.44 -8.79 11.09
C HIS A 79 -12.63 -7.78 12.20
N GLY A 80 -13.16 -6.63 11.82
CA GLY A 80 -13.51 -5.59 12.78
C GLY A 80 -13.96 -4.32 12.10
N ASN A 81 -14.01 -3.27 12.89
CA ASN A 81 -14.37 -1.92 12.49
C ASN A 81 -13.41 -0.91 13.13
N PHE A 82 -13.29 0.24 12.49
CA PHE A 82 -12.54 1.39 12.98
C PHE A 82 -13.29 2.71 12.79
N LEU A 83 -14.42 2.71 12.05
CA LEU A 83 -15.28 3.87 11.86
C LEU A 83 -16.44 3.96 12.87
N ASP A 84 -16.73 2.88 13.59
CA ASP A 84 -17.78 2.87 14.61
C ASP A 84 -17.31 3.54 15.91
N SER A 85 -18.29 3.98 16.70
CA SER A 85 -18.14 4.53 18.05
C SER A 85 -17.48 3.56 19.06
N VAL A 86 -17.55 2.26 18.76
CA VAL A 86 -16.96 1.16 19.53
C VAL A 86 -16.13 0.30 18.56
N PRO A 87 -14.92 0.75 18.19
CA PRO A 87 -14.08 0.01 17.26
C PRO A 87 -13.57 -1.28 17.92
N PHE A 88 -13.53 -2.36 17.15
CA PHE A 88 -13.15 -3.68 17.64
C PHE A 88 -12.30 -4.46 16.64
N TYR A 89 -11.64 -5.47 17.19
CA TYR A 89 -10.89 -6.49 16.49
C TYR A 89 -11.36 -7.86 16.97
N GLN A 90 -11.66 -8.76 16.03
CA GLN A 90 -12.05 -10.12 16.34
C GLN A 90 -11.33 -11.12 15.42
N VAL A 91 -10.74 -12.16 16.02
CA VAL A 91 -10.28 -13.37 15.32
C VAL A 91 -11.19 -14.52 15.70
N THR A 92 -11.66 -15.29 14.73
CA THR A 92 -12.39 -16.53 14.97
C THR A 92 -11.55 -17.70 14.46
N ILE A 93 -11.19 -18.60 15.38
CA ILE A 93 -10.30 -19.73 15.15
C ILE A 93 -11.08 -21.02 15.44
N PRO A 94 -11.26 -21.93 14.47
CA PRO A 94 -11.83 -23.24 14.71
C PRO A 94 -10.85 -24.08 15.52
N ILE A 95 -11.34 -24.75 16.55
CA ILE A 95 -10.51 -25.50 17.49
C ILE A 95 -10.88 -26.98 17.51
N LYS A 96 -9.91 -27.80 17.91
CA LYS A 96 -10.09 -29.26 18.04
C LYS A 96 -10.80 -29.65 19.32
N ASN A 97 -10.51 -28.93 20.40
CA ASN A 97 -10.95 -29.28 21.75
C ASN A 97 -10.88 -28.04 22.68
N LYS A 98 -11.96 -27.73 23.42
CA LYS A 98 -12.02 -26.64 24.40
C LYS A 98 -11.10 -26.85 25.60
N GLU A 99 -10.88 -28.09 26.04
CA GLU A 99 -9.97 -28.41 27.14
C GLU A 99 -8.52 -28.13 26.74
N ALA A 100 -8.17 -28.37 25.48
CA ALA A 100 -6.84 -28.08 24.96
C ALA A 100 -6.57 -26.55 24.92
N VAL A 101 -7.58 -25.76 24.55
CA VAL A 101 -7.51 -24.28 24.64
C VAL A 101 -7.35 -23.83 26.09
N ARG A 102 -8.13 -24.41 27.03
CA ARG A 102 -8.00 -24.12 28.46
C ARG A 102 -6.58 -24.36 28.95
N GLN A 103 -6.03 -25.55 28.72
CA GLN A 103 -4.66 -25.88 29.17
C GLN A 103 -3.63 -24.97 28.54
N TYR A 104 -3.76 -24.68 27.24
CA TYR A 104 -2.91 -23.73 26.54
C TYR A 104 -2.92 -22.34 27.20
N LEU A 105 -4.08 -21.78 27.54
CA LEU A 105 -4.19 -20.47 28.19
C LEU A 105 -3.62 -20.49 29.62
N ILE A 106 -3.78 -21.59 30.36
CA ILE A 106 -3.17 -21.76 31.68
C ILE A 106 -1.64 -21.76 31.58
N GLU A 107 -1.08 -22.59 30.70
CA GLU A 107 0.37 -22.79 30.57
C GLU A 107 1.08 -21.57 29.95
N LYS A 108 0.45 -20.92 28.95
CA LYS A 108 1.11 -19.90 28.12
C LYS A 108 0.69 -18.48 28.42
N GLN A 109 -0.47 -18.28 29.06
CA GLN A 109 -1.02 -16.94 29.33
C GLN A 109 -1.30 -16.71 30.83
N GLY A 110 -0.94 -17.65 31.70
CA GLY A 110 -1.08 -17.49 33.15
C GLY A 110 -2.53 -17.45 33.63
N ALA A 111 -3.45 -18.12 32.93
CA ALA A 111 -4.89 -18.07 33.21
C ALA A 111 -5.34 -18.66 34.57
N ASN A 112 -4.39 -19.10 35.40
CA ASN A 112 -4.60 -19.58 36.76
C ASN A 112 -3.76 -18.79 37.81
N GLY A 113 -3.31 -17.58 37.47
CA GLY A 113 -2.55 -16.69 38.35
C GLY A 113 -3.43 -15.93 39.35
N LYS A 114 -2.82 -15.35 40.41
CA LYS A 114 -3.52 -14.66 41.51
C LYS A 114 -4.48 -13.54 41.08
N ASN A 115 -4.28 -12.94 39.90
CA ASN A 115 -5.03 -11.78 39.40
C ASN A 115 -5.77 -12.02 38.07
N SER A 116 -5.88 -13.26 37.60
CA SER A 116 -6.52 -13.57 36.32
C SER A 116 -7.09 -15.00 36.33
N THR A 117 -8.40 -15.13 36.28
CA THR A 117 -9.11 -16.42 36.35
C THR A 117 -9.96 -16.63 35.11
N ILE A 118 -10.20 -17.91 34.77
CA ILE A 118 -11.12 -18.28 33.70
C ILE A 118 -12.55 -18.20 34.24
N GLU A 119 -13.39 -17.44 33.57
CA GLU A 119 -14.82 -17.30 33.88
C GLU A 119 -15.64 -18.31 33.05
N GLU A 120 -16.44 -19.14 33.71
CA GLU A 120 -17.28 -20.15 33.07
C GLU A 120 -18.73 -19.68 32.95
N PHE A 121 -19.28 -19.71 31.74
CA PHE A 121 -20.68 -19.33 31.46
C PHE A 121 -21.52 -20.52 30.97
N GLY A 122 -21.05 -21.75 31.19
CA GLY A 122 -21.70 -22.99 30.77
C GLY A 122 -21.55 -23.30 29.28
N LYS A 123 -21.97 -22.39 28.39
CA LYS A 123 -21.86 -22.55 26.92
C LYS A 123 -20.51 -22.12 26.35
N TYR A 124 -19.77 -21.30 27.10
CA TYR A 124 -18.48 -20.76 26.71
C TYR A 124 -17.70 -20.38 27.97
N ALA A 125 -16.39 -20.22 27.81
CA ALA A 125 -15.48 -19.72 28.82
C ALA A 125 -14.80 -18.44 28.33
N VAL A 126 -14.44 -17.56 29.26
CA VAL A 126 -13.76 -16.29 28.98
C VAL A 126 -12.51 -16.19 29.83
N PHE A 127 -11.43 -15.71 29.23
CA PHE A 127 -10.22 -15.34 29.92
C PHE A 127 -9.73 -13.99 29.39
N THR A 128 -9.53 -13.03 30.29
CA THR A 128 -8.92 -11.74 29.97
C THR A 128 -7.67 -11.56 30.84
N PRO A 129 -6.46 -11.55 30.27
CA PRO A 129 -5.24 -11.34 31.05
C PRO A 129 -5.28 -9.98 31.76
N SER A 130 -4.78 -9.93 32.99
CA SER A 130 -4.72 -8.68 33.76
C SER A 130 -3.85 -7.64 33.05
N GLY A 131 -4.34 -6.40 32.93
CA GLY A 131 -3.63 -5.31 32.25
C GLY A 131 -3.66 -5.37 30.71
N VAL A 132 -4.36 -6.35 30.11
CA VAL A 132 -4.48 -6.50 28.66
C VAL A 132 -5.94 -6.33 28.25
N LYS A 133 -6.21 -5.57 27.18
CA LYS A 133 -7.57 -5.30 26.66
C LYS A 133 -8.17 -6.44 25.84
N ARG A 134 -7.42 -7.54 25.67
CA ARG A 134 -7.77 -8.67 24.81
C ARG A 134 -8.40 -9.78 25.62
N SER A 135 -9.60 -10.19 25.23
CA SER A 135 -10.26 -11.38 25.78
C SER A 135 -10.11 -12.56 24.84
N PHE A 136 -9.87 -13.73 25.44
CA PHE A 136 -9.94 -15.04 24.81
C PHE A 136 -11.25 -15.68 25.23
N VAL A 137 -12.12 -15.98 24.26
CA VAL A 137 -13.45 -16.55 24.50
C VAL A 137 -13.54 -17.84 23.72
N TRP A 138 -13.93 -18.95 24.33
CA TRP A 138 -14.01 -20.21 23.59
C TRP A 138 -15.21 -21.06 24.00
N ASN A 139 -15.74 -21.80 23.04
CA ASN A 139 -16.76 -22.84 23.24
C ASN A 139 -16.22 -24.19 22.76
N ASP A 140 -17.09 -25.18 22.49
CA ASP A 140 -16.67 -26.50 22.02
C ASP A 140 -15.96 -26.49 20.65
N ASN A 141 -16.24 -25.50 19.80
CA ASN A 141 -15.86 -25.49 18.39
C ASN A 141 -14.93 -24.34 17.99
N TYR A 142 -14.96 -23.22 18.71
CA TYR A 142 -14.23 -22.00 18.33
C TYR A 142 -13.52 -21.36 19.52
N LEU A 143 -12.34 -20.83 19.25
CA LEU A 143 -11.66 -19.80 20.03
C LEU A 143 -11.83 -18.45 19.30
N VAL A 144 -12.37 -17.48 20.00
CA VAL A 144 -12.53 -16.10 19.57
C VAL A 144 -11.60 -15.22 20.39
N ILE A 145 -10.74 -14.47 19.70
CA ILE A 145 -9.92 -13.42 20.29
C ILE A 145 -10.63 -12.11 20.01
N PHE A 146 -11.02 -11.37 21.05
CA PHE A 146 -11.79 -10.14 20.93
C PHE A 146 -11.12 -9.01 21.70
N GLU A 147 -11.06 -7.83 21.10
CA GLU A 147 -10.46 -6.63 21.70
C GLU A 147 -11.21 -5.38 21.21
N LEU A 148 -11.69 -4.56 22.14
CA LEU A 148 -12.10 -3.19 21.82
C LEU A 148 -10.87 -2.32 21.65
N THR A 149 -10.74 -1.66 20.50
CA THR A 149 -9.55 -0.90 20.10
C THR A 149 -9.66 0.59 20.42
N LYS A 150 -10.75 1.00 21.08
CA LYS A 150 -10.99 2.39 21.48
C LYS A 150 -9.89 2.87 22.43
N ARG A 151 -9.34 4.03 22.14
CA ARG A 151 -8.32 4.69 22.97
C ARG A 151 -8.96 5.89 23.69
N LEU A 152 -8.48 6.18 24.90
CA LEU A 152 -8.82 7.41 25.58
C LEU A 152 -8.30 8.58 24.74
N PRO A 153 -9.12 9.59 24.42
CA PRO A 153 -8.64 10.81 23.77
C PRO A 153 -7.53 11.45 24.62
N THR A 154 -6.37 11.73 24.03
CA THR A 154 -5.27 12.37 24.75
C THR A 154 -5.59 13.84 25.00
N LYS A 155 -5.68 14.26 26.28
CA LYS A 155 -5.87 15.67 26.69
C LYS A 155 -4.69 16.60 26.33
N PHE A 156 -3.53 16.06 25.96
CA PHE A 156 -2.27 16.81 25.88
C PHE A 156 -2.20 17.90 24.81
N TYR A 157 -3.20 18.05 23.92
CA TYR A 157 -3.11 18.98 22.80
C TYR A 157 -4.45 19.63 22.42
N ASP A 158 -5.37 19.77 23.38
CA ASP A 158 -6.33 20.88 23.32
C ASP A 158 -5.54 22.17 23.62
N SER A 159 -4.74 22.64 22.66
CA SER A 159 -4.21 23.99 22.73
C SER A 159 -5.40 24.93 22.66
N PRO A 160 -5.61 25.83 23.64
CA PRO A 160 -6.69 26.81 23.60
C PRO A 160 -6.44 27.75 22.40
N GLY A 161 -7.02 27.41 21.25
CA GLY A 161 -6.79 28.08 19.98
C GLY A 161 -6.86 27.20 18.73
N GLY A 162 -6.92 25.87 18.87
CA GLY A 162 -7.27 24.99 17.74
C GLY A 162 -8.76 25.09 17.39
N PRO A 163 -9.16 25.10 16.10
CA PRO A 163 -10.58 25.17 15.75
C PRO A 163 -11.31 23.95 16.34
N PRO A 164 -12.49 24.15 16.96
CA PRO A 164 -13.22 23.07 17.59
C PRO A 164 -13.55 21.99 16.56
N ILE A 165 -13.40 20.73 16.96
CA ILE A 165 -13.89 19.58 16.19
C ILE A 165 -15.43 19.62 16.28
N LEU A 166 -16.06 20.43 15.43
CA LEU A 166 -17.50 20.50 15.31
C LEU A 166 -18.01 19.22 14.63
N ASN A 167 -18.45 18.29 15.47
CA ASN A 167 -19.39 17.24 15.10
C ASN A 167 -20.81 17.79 15.31
N ASP A 168 -21.23 18.75 14.49
CA ASP A 168 -22.60 18.77 13.95
C ASP A 168 -22.81 19.92 12.94
N SER A 169 -23.79 19.70 12.07
CA SER A 169 -24.19 20.56 10.97
C SER A 169 -24.96 21.80 11.47
N ILE A 170 -24.45 23.02 11.31
CA ILE A 170 -25.27 24.20 10.99
C ILE A 170 -24.43 25.19 10.17
N VAL A 171 -25.00 25.62 9.03
CA VAL A 171 -24.51 26.69 8.17
C VAL A 171 -24.67 28.04 8.88
N ALA A 172 -23.58 28.79 9.02
CA ALA A 172 -23.64 30.21 9.33
C ALA A 172 -22.86 30.98 8.25
N THR A 173 -23.60 31.75 7.45
CA THR A 173 -23.08 32.75 6.52
C THR A 173 -22.62 33.97 7.31
N GLU A 174 -21.34 34.33 7.21
CA GLU A 174 -20.89 35.67 7.57
C GLU A 174 -20.22 36.34 6.36
N THR A 175 -20.66 37.57 6.12
CA THR A 175 -20.30 38.44 5.02
C THR A 175 -18.99 39.15 5.36
N TYR A 176 -18.00 39.08 4.48
CA TYR A 176 -16.70 39.73 4.67
C TYR A 176 -16.72 41.15 4.09
N GLU A 177 -16.38 42.16 4.90
CA GLU A 177 -16.00 43.49 4.41
C GLU A 177 -14.49 43.53 4.11
N GLU A 178 -14.17 44.06 2.93
CA GLU A 178 -12.84 44.14 2.33
C GLU A 178 -12.05 45.30 2.96
N THR A 179 -10.90 45.01 3.56
CA THR A 179 -9.91 46.04 3.92
C THR A 179 -8.60 45.77 3.19
N ALA A 180 -8.28 46.68 2.26
CA ALA A 180 -7.05 46.67 1.49
C ALA A 180 -5.84 46.96 2.39
N VAL A 181 -4.78 46.14 2.27
CA VAL A 181 -3.48 46.41 2.89
C VAL A 181 -2.40 46.38 1.81
N GLU A 182 -1.68 47.50 1.72
CA GLU A 182 -0.59 47.79 0.78
C GLU A 182 0.63 46.87 0.98
N ALA A 183 1.28 46.49 -0.12
CA ALA A 183 2.44 45.60 -0.16
C ALA A 183 3.76 46.29 0.30
N PRO A 184 4.59 45.66 1.15
CA PRO A 184 5.95 46.15 1.41
C PRO A 184 6.96 45.66 0.36
N GLN A 185 7.96 46.51 0.12
CA GLN A 185 9.01 46.34 -0.89
C GLN A 185 10.12 45.35 -0.50
N VAL A 186 10.76 44.82 -1.55
CA VAL A 186 11.84 43.83 -1.59
C VAL A 186 13.16 44.41 -1.06
N TYR A 187 13.85 43.68 -0.19
CA TYR A 187 15.27 43.88 0.12
C TYR A 187 16.06 42.60 -0.13
N ASP A 188 17.19 42.72 -0.85
CA ASP A 188 18.12 41.65 -1.22
C ASP A 188 18.87 41.07 -0.01
N VAL A 189 19.04 39.74 0.01
CA VAL A 189 19.79 38.98 1.03
C VAL A 189 21.16 38.57 0.47
N PRO A 190 22.30 38.85 1.16
CA PRO A 190 23.62 38.36 0.75
C PRO A 190 23.81 36.86 1.05
N GLN A 191 24.42 36.12 0.12
CA GLN A 191 24.79 34.70 0.29
C GLN A 191 25.97 34.51 1.27
N ALA A 192 25.84 33.54 2.19
CA ALA A 192 26.92 33.02 3.03
C ALA A 192 27.54 31.73 2.45
N PRO A 193 28.85 31.46 2.65
CA PRO A 193 29.56 30.31 2.11
C PRO A 193 29.29 28.99 2.86
N ASN A 194 29.39 27.87 2.12
CA ASN A 194 29.02 26.50 2.51
C ASN A 194 29.75 25.95 3.77
N PRO A 195 29.09 25.10 4.58
CA PRO A 195 29.70 24.40 5.71
C PRO A 195 30.49 23.13 5.31
N PRO A 196 31.50 22.72 6.11
CA PRO A 196 32.39 21.59 5.85
C PRO A 196 31.82 20.19 6.20
N LYS A 197 32.40 19.16 5.56
CA LYS A 197 32.09 17.72 5.64
C LYS A 197 32.20 17.12 7.06
N ILE A 198 31.27 16.22 7.38
CA ILE A 198 31.21 15.39 8.60
C ILE A 198 32.10 14.15 8.42
N ALA A 199 32.94 13.84 9.41
CA ALA A 199 33.74 12.62 9.52
C ALA A 199 32.99 11.50 10.25
N GLU A 200 33.34 10.25 9.94
CA GLU A 200 32.74 9.01 10.46
C GLU A 200 32.95 8.78 11.97
N PRO A 201 32.05 8.03 12.65
CA PRO A 201 32.07 7.87 14.11
C PRO A 201 33.08 6.81 14.58
N SER A 202 33.79 7.12 15.66
CA SER A 202 34.61 6.17 16.42
C SER A 202 33.95 5.82 17.75
N VAL A 203 34.08 4.55 18.12
CA VAL A 203 33.46 3.86 19.27
C VAL A 203 34.37 3.96 20.49
N MET A 204 33.85 4.39 21.66
CA MET A 204 34.35 4.05 23.01
C MET A 204 33.18 4.23 24.02
N ARG A 205 32.69 3.21 24.73
CA ARG A 205 33.18 2.39 25.87
C ARG A 205 32.87 3.04 27.23
N ASP A 206 32.10 2.29 28.04
CA ASP A 206 31.59 2.59 29.38
C ASP A 206 32.67 2.88 30.44
N GLU A 207 32.41 3.83 31.35
CA GLU A 207 32.67 3.70 32.80
C GLU A 207 31.96 4.83 33.61
N PRO A 208 31.55 4.59 34.87
CA PRO A 208 30.65 5.46 35.65
C PRO A 208 31.40 6.41 36.61
N MET A 209 30.82 7.58 36.93
CA MET A 209 31.38 8.47 37.94
C MET A 209 30.35 8.85 39.03
N VAL A 210 30.83 8.70 40.27
CA VAL A 210 30.14 8.75 41.57
C VAL A 210 29.96 10.20 42.05
N ALA A 211 28.93 10.36 42.89
CA ALA A 211 28.47 11.59 43.53
C ALA A 211 29.49 12.27 44.47
N ASP A 212 29.31 13.59 44.65
CA ASP A 212 29.74 14.31 45.84
C ASP A 212 28.71 15.38 46.24
N VAL A 213 28.39 15.41 47.53
CA VAL A 213 27.50 16.38 48.20
C VAL A 213 28.29 17.03 49.34
N PRO A 214 28.19 18.35 49.54
CA PRO A 214 28.02 18.89 50.90
C PRO A 214 26.98 20.05 50.91
N ALA A 215 25.92 20.05 51.73
CA ALA A 215 25.80 20.20 53.20
C ALA A 215 25.73 21.67 53.72
N GLY A 216 24.51 22.12 54.05
CA GLY A 216 24.19 22.90 55.25
C GLY A 216 23.77 24.39 55.12
N SER A 217 22.48 24.71 55.34
CA SER A 217 22.01 25.55 56.47
C SER A 217 20.51 25.93 56.39
N ALA A 218 19.74 25.43 57.37
CA ALA A 218 18.64 26.02 58.15
C ALA A 218 17.47 26.80 57.48
N GLU A 219 16.30 26.14 57.58
CA GLU A 219 14.91 26.60 57.80
C GLU A 219 14.56 28.10 57.82
N THR A 220 13.58 28.48 56.98
CA THR A 220 12.50 29.38 57.38
C THR A 220 11.22 29.09 56.59
N ALA A 221 10.17 28.76 57.34
CA ALA A 221 8.75 28.97 57.09
C ALA A 221 8.08 28.42 55.81
N GLU A 222 7.17 27.49 56.06
CA GLU A 222 6.03 27.10 55.22
C GLU A 222 5.41 28.30 54.47
N GLN A 223 5.37 28.20 53.15
CA GLN A 223 4.24 28.66 52.37
C GLN A 223 3.67 27.45 51.65
N ASP A 224 2.61 26.90 52.25
CA ASP A 224 1.60 26.09 51.57
C ASP A 224 1.12 26.86 50.34
N TYR A 225 1.66 26.50 49.18
CA TYR A 225 0.90 26.56 47.95
C TYR A 225 0.33 25.16 47.75
N LEU A 226 -0.93 24.97 48.16
CA LEU A 226 -1.79 23.93 47.62
C LEU A 226 -1.75 24.05 46.10
N TYR A 227 -0.92 23.24 45.45
CA TYR A 227 -1.08 22.93 44.04
C TYR A 227 -2.11 21.79 43.99
N ASP A 228 -3.36 22.19 43.74
CA ASP A 228 -4.48 21.29 43.52
C ASP A 228 -4.18 20.39 42.31
N GLY A 229 -4.12 19.09 42.53
CA GLY A 229 -4.03 18.04 41.52
C GLY A 229 -2.70 17.93 40.77
N ASN A 230 -1.96 16.83 40.97
CA ASN A 230 -0.98 16.38 39.98
C ASN A 230 -1.76 15.94 38.72
N PRO A 231 -1.61 16.59 37.55
CA PRO A 231 -2.38 16.24 36.34
C PRO A 231 -2.11 14.80 35.85
N TYR A 232 -1.02 14.17 36.31
CA TYR A 232 -0.77 12.75 36.10
C TYR A 232 -1.69 11.83 36.92
N GLU A 233 -2.11 12.24 38.12
CA GLU A 233 -3.03 11.45 38.96
C GLU A 233 -4.46 11.46 38.37
N GLU A 234 -4.95 12.62 37.94
CA GLU A 234 -6.24 12.70 37.22
C GLU A 234 -6.23 11.87 35.93
N TYR A 235 -5.15 11.93 35.15
CA TYR A 235 -5.02 11.14 33.92
C TYR A 235 -5.01 9.63 34.20
N THR A 236 -4.39 9.18 35.30
CA THR A 236 -4.45 7.76 35.69
C THR A 236 -5.84 7.33 36.16
N ALA A 237 -6.58 8.19 36.86
CA ALA A 237 -7.94 7.89 37.30
C ALA A 237 -8.92 7.83 36.11
N GLU A 238 -8.84 8.78 35.18
CA GLU A 238 -9.63 8.79 33.94
C GLU A 238 -9.32 7.60 33.04
N GLN A 239 -8.03 7.26 32.88
CA GLN A 239 -7.62 6.07 32.14
C GLN A 239 -8.17 4.79 32.79
N THR A 240 -8.14 4.71 34.12
CA THR A 240 -8.70 3.58 34.87
C THR A 240 -10.22 3.48 34.72
N GLU A 241 -10.94 4.60 34.80
CA GLU A 241 -12.39 4.62 34.60
C GLU A 241 -12.77 4.28 33.14
N PHE A 242 -12.02 4.80 32.18
CA PHE A 242 -12.18 4.48 30.76
C PHE A 242 -11.95 3.00 30.48
N ASP A 243 -10.85 2.44 30.99
CA ASP A 243 -10.53 1.02 30.82
C ASP A 243 -11.55 0.12 31.53
N LYS A 244 -12.09 0.55 32.68
CA LYS A 244 -13.19 -0.14 33.36
C LYS A 244 -14.47 -0.15 32.50
N LYS A 245 -14.89 1.01 31.97
CA LYS A 245 -16.06 1.10 31.07
C LYS A 245 -15.87 0.27 29.81
N LEU A 246 -14.67 0.29 29.24
CA LEU A 246 -14.34 -0.51 28.06
C LEU A 246 -14.40 -2.01 28.37
N ALA A 247 -13.90 -2.43 29.54
CA ALA A 247 -13.99 -3.82 29.98
C ALA A 247 -15.44 -4.26 30.26
N GLU A 248 -16.27 -3.39 30.82
CA GLU A 248 -17.72 -3.64 30.99
C GLU A 248 -18.42 -3.80 29.64
N GLN A 249 -18.18 -2.88 28.69
CA GLN A 249 -18.72 -2.96 27.34
C GLN A 249 -18.27 -4.22 26.61
N GLN A 250 -16.98 -4.57 26.72
CA GLN A 250 -16.43 -5.79 26.13
C GLN A 250 -17.10 -7.05 26.68
N ARG A 251 -17.35 -7.12 28.00
CA ARG A 251 -18.07 -8.24 28.61
C ARG A 251 -19.50 -8.37 28.07
N GLU A 252 -20.23 -7.27 27.93
CA GLU A 252 -21.59 -7.29 27.37
C GLU A 252 -21.61 -7.73 25.90
N ILE A 253 -20.66 -7.26 25.09
CA ILE A 253 -20.53 -7.70 23.68
C ILE A 253 -20.22 -9.20 23.61
N ILE A 254 -19.25 -9.68 24.40
CA ILE A 254 -18.88 -11.10 24.46
C ILE A 254 -20.08 -11.95 24.87
N LYS A 255 -20.83 -11.51 25.89
CA LYS A 255 -22.06 -12.19 26.31
C LYS A 255 -23.06 -12.26 25.16
N GLY A 256 -23.34 -11.14 24.49
CA GLY A 256 -24.24 -11.10 23.34
C GLY A 256 -23.81 -12.02 22.18
N LEU A 257 -22.50 -12.17 21.94
CA LEU A 257 -21.97 -13.05 20.91
C LEU A 257 -22.18 -14.55 21.19
N PHE A 258 -22.20 -14.97 22.45
CA PHE A 258 -22.15 -16.39 22.82
C PHE A 258 -23.38 -16.93 23.58
N GLU A 259 -24.14 -16.08 24.28
CA GLU A 259 -25.26 -16.51 25.15
C GLU A 259 -26.34 -17.30 24.39
N ASN A 260 -26.58 -16.94 23.12
CA ASN A 260 -27.54 -17.58 22.22
C ASN A 260 -26.90 -18.56 21.21
N GLY A 261 -25.63 -18.92 21.40
CA GLY A 261 -24.88 -19.73 20.45
C GLY A 261 -24.05 -18.86 19.50
N PHE A 262 -22.77 -19.17 19.40
CA PHE A 262 -21.85 -18.45 18.53
C PHE A 262 -22.01 -18.90 17.07
N THR A 263 -22.23 -17.95 16.17
CA THR A 263 -22.18 -18.18 14.72
C THR A 263 -20.92 -17.54 14.17
N THR A 264 -20.23 -18.26 13.29
CA THR A 264 -19.03 -17.75 12.64
C THR A 264 -19.33 -16.50 11.80
N PRO A 265 -18.51 -15.45 11.90
CA PRO A 265 -18.62 -14.26 11.04
C PRO A 265 -18.56 -14.65 9.56
N SER A 266 -19.37 -13.97 8.74
CA SER A 266 -19.37 -14.11 7.28
C SER A 266 -19.52 -12.73 6.66
N PHE A 267 -18.90 -12.50 5.49
CA PHE A 267 -19.01 -11.23 4.79
C PHE A 267 -19.19 -11.45 3.28
N SER A 268 -20.18 -10.78 2.69
CA SER A 268 -20.56 -10.98 1.28
C SER A 268 -19.47 -10.56 0.28
N LYS A 269 -18.58 -9.64 0.69
CA LYS A 269 -17.48 -9.18 -0.17
C LYS A 269 -16.28 -10.13 -0.16
N ILE A 270 -16.29 -11.20 0.62
CA ILE A 270 -15.21 -12.19 0.65
C ILE A 270 -15.45 -13.28 -0.39
N ASN A 271 -14.39 -13.61 -1.11
CA ASN A 271 -14.40 -14.68 -2.09
C ASN A 271 -14.06 -16.02 -1.44
N ALA A 272 -15.07 -16.87 -1.24
CA ALA A 272 -14.90 -18.18 -0.63
C ALA A 272 -14.13 -19.21 -1.51
N SER A 273 -13.91 -18.90 -2.79
CA SER A 273 -13.14 -19.75 -3.71
C SER A 273 -11.63 -19.48 -3.70
N ALA A 274 -11.22 -18.31 -3.21
CA ALA A 274 -9.80 -17.99 -3.02
C ALA A 274 -9.20 -18.82 -1.86
N ASP A 275 -7.89 -18.96 -1.80
CA ASP A 275 -7.23 -19.61 -0.67
C ASP A 275 -7.16 -18.66 0.54
N ILE A 276 -6.94 -17.38 0.27
CA ILE A 276 -7.05 -16.29 1.23
C ILE A 276 -7.80 -15.16 0.53
N SER A 277 -8.80 -14.59 1.19
CA SER A 277 -9.54 -13.44 0.65
C SER A 277 -9.64 -12.37 1.73
N SER A 278 -9.41 -11.12 1.34
CA SER A 278 -9.60 -9.99 2.22
C SER A 278 -10.40 -8.90 1.55
N TRP A 279 -10.99 -8.04 2.38
CA TRP A 279 -11.61 -6.79 2.01
C TRP A 279 -11.29 -5.73 3.04
N VAL A 280 -11.09 -4.50 2.59
CA VAL A 280 -10.95 -3.32 3.45
C VAL A 280 -11.77 -2.16 2.91
N ASN A 281 -12.43 -1.44 3.82
CA ASN A 281 -13.01 -0.13 3.58
C ASN A 281 -11.87 0.87 3.41
N TYR A 282 -11.46 1.07 2.15
CA TYR A 282 -10.26 1.86 1.85
C TYR A 282 -10.41 3.32 2.25
N GLY A 283 -11.55 3.94 1.94
CA GLY A 283 -11.85 5.31 2.36
C GLY A 283 -11.78 5.49 3.86
N GLY A 284 -12.38 4.56 4.59
CA GLY A 284 -12.32 4.52 6.04
C GLY A 284 -10.89 4.35 6.55
N PHE A 285 -10.16 3.35 6.04
CA PHE A 285 -8.79 3.06 6.45
C PHE A 285 -7.86 4.25 6.25
N MET A 286 -7.92 4.91 5.10
CA MET A 286 -7.12 6.10 4.81
C MET A 286 -7.47 7.25 5.76
N SER A 287 -8.76 7.45 6.06
CA SER A 287 -9.18 8.47 7.02
C SER A 287 -8.66 8.18 8.45
N SER A 288 -8.70 6.93 8.89
CA SER A 288 -8.21 6.49 10.21
C SER A 288 -6.68 6.50 10.29
N PHE A 289 -5.98 6.01 9.26
CA PHE A 289 -4.52 6.04 9.16
C PHE A 289 -4.02 7.49 9.20
N TYR A 290 -4.64 8.38 8.43
CA TYR A 290 -4.32 9.80 8.48
C TYR A 290 -4.57 10.39 9.87
N SER A 291 -5.69 10.09 10.53
CA SER A 291 -5.95 10.59 11.90
C SER A 291 -4.87 10.20 12.92
N LEU A 292 -4.23 9.03 12.74
CA LEU A 292 -3.14 8.54 13.59
C LEU A 292 -1.78 9.15 13.23
N TYR A 293 -1.54 9.44 11.94
CA TYR A 293 -0.26 9.95 11.42
C TYR A 293 -0.20 11.47 11.21
N ASN A 294 -1.33 12.19 11.29
CA ASN A 294 -1.34 13.66 11.26
C ASN A 294 -0.71 14.28 12.52
N TYR A 295 -0.43 13.45 13.53
CA TYR A 295 0.04 13.89 14.83
C TYR A 295 1.57 13.94 14.96
N PRO A 296 2.35 12.96 14.47
CA PRO A 296 3.81 13.03 14.51
C PRO A 296 4.44 13.87 13.38
N LEU A 297 3.71 14.11 12.28
CA LEU A 297 4.22 14.88 11.14
C LEU A 297 4.16 16.40 11.32
N ALA A 298 3.35 16.89 12.28
CA ALA A 298 3.37 18.29 12.70
C ALA A 298 4.74 18.71 13.28
N LEU A 299 5.51 17.75 13.83
CA LEU A 299 6.88 17.95 14.32
C LEU A 299 7.91 18.13 13.20
N PHE A 300 7.61 17.68 11.98
CA PHE A 300 8.48 17.81 10.80
C PHE A 300 8.18 19.07 9.97
N GLY A 301 7.78 20.18 10.61
CA GLY A 301 7.80 21.51 9.98
C GLY A 301 6.57 21.89 9.16
N GLY A 302 5.40 21.29 9.41
CA GLY A 302 4.15 21.79 8.83
C GLY A 302 3.84 21.33 7.39
N TYR A 303 4.46 20.24 6.93
CA TYR A 303 4.15 19.62 5.63
C TYR A 303 2.80 18.88 5.62
N ASP A 304 2.16 18.70 6.78
CA ASP A 304 0.78 18.25 6.94
C ASP A 304 -0.22 19.15 6.19
N LYS A 305 0.13 20.42 5.97
CA LYS A 305 -0.68 21.39 5.21
C LYS A 305 -0.71 21.14 3.70
N TYR A 306 0.23 20.38 3.16
CA TYR A 306 0.37 20.12 1.71
C TYR A 306 0.00 18.68 1.31
N LEU A 307 -0.18 17.79 2.28
CA LEU A 307 -0.74 16.48 2.02
C LEU A 307 -2.27 16.60 1.92
N PRO A 308 -2.91 15.99 0.91
CA PRO A 308 -4.35 16.11 0.72
C PRO A 308 -5.08 15.54 1.96
N MET A 309 -5.50 16.45 2.84
CA MET A 309 -6.36 16.22 4.01
C MET A 309 -7.71 15.69 3.52
N GLN A 310 -7.88 14.38 3.39
CA GLN A 310 -9.09 13.87 2.76
C GLN A 310 -9.79 12.80 3.56
N LYS A 311 -10.82 13.28 4.28
CA LYS A 311 -11.96 12.46 4.72
C LYS A 311 -12.77 11.88 3.54
N ASN A 312 -12.50 12.33 2.30
CA ASN A 312 -13.29 12.05 1.10
C ASN A 312 -12.70 10.97 0.18
N PHE A 313 -11.59 10.30 0.51
CA PHE A 313 -11.08 9.19 -0.32
C PHE A 313 -12.10 8.05 -0.49
N GLY A 314 -13.01 7.87 0.47
CA GLY A 314 -14.14 6.95 0.37
C GLY A 314 -15.16 7.29 -0.71
N ASN A 315 -15.16 8.54 -1.20
CA ASN A 315 -15.97 8.97 -2.33
C ASN A 315 -15.39 8.46 -3.66
N PHE A 316 -14.11 8.05 -3.68
CA PHE A 316 -13.47 7.46 -4.86
C PHE A 316 -13.46 5.95 -4.82
N ILE A 317 -12.78 5.41 -3.81
CA ILE A 317 -12.57 3.99 -3.62
C ILE A 317 -13.32 3.58 -2.36
N LYS A 318 -14.38 2.80 -2.54
CA LYS A 318 -15.20 2.26 -1.45
C LYS A 318 -14.45 1.17 -0.71
N GLY A 319 -13.76 0.31 -1.44
CA GLY A 319 -12.98 -0.76 -0.82
C GLY A 319 -12.08 -1.48 -1.79
N ILE A 320 -11.14 -2.22 -1.21
CA ILE A 320 -10.20 -3.05 -1.94
C ILE A 320 -10.34 -4.48 -1.43
N ASN A 321 -10.54 -5.40 -2.37
CA ASN A 321 -10.44 -6.82 -2.14
C ASN A 321 -9.07 -7.33 -2.59
N LEU A 322 -8.47 -8.24 -1.83
CA LEU A 322 -7.29 -9.00 -2.24
C LEU A 322 -7.58 -10.50 -2.10
N ASP A 323 -7.62 -11.20 -3.23
CA ASP A 323 -7.82 -12.64 -3.29
C ASP A 323 -6.53 -13.34 -3.72
N PHE A 324 -6.03 -14.25 -2.89
CA PHE A 324 -4.85 -15.06 -3.16
C PHE A 324 -5.26 -16.46 -3.61
N TYR A 325 -4.62 -16.93 -4.68
CA TYR A 325 -4.78 -18.26 -5.24
C TYR A 325 -3.41 -18.90 -5.39
N PHE A 326 -3.28 -20.10 -4.86
CA PHE A 326 -2.15 -20.99 -5.06
C PHE A 326 -2.63 -22.10 -5.98
N ASP A 327 -2.44 -21.91 -7.28
CA ASP A 327 -2.75 -22.91 -8.29
C ASP A 327 -1.57 -23.90 -8.41
N ASN A 328 -1.67 -24.93 -9.24
CA ASN A 328 -0.62 -25.95 -9.32
C ASN A 328 0.72 -25.39 -9.84
N ASP A 329 0.67 -24.45 -10.77
CA ASP A 329 1.83 -23.92 -11.50
C ASP A 329 2.06 -22.41 -11.29
N ASN A 330 1.17 -21.73 -10.55
CA ASN A 330 1.28 -20.30 -10.32
C ASN A 330 0.68 -19.86 -8.97
N ALA A 331 1.24 -18.80 -8.41
CA ALA A 331 0.62 -18.02 -7.35
C ALA A 331 0.02 -16.76 -7.96
N ARG A 332 -1.27 -16.53 -7.74
CA ARG A 332 -2.01 -15.40 -8.29
C ARG A 332 -2.63 -14.55 -7.18
N ILE A 333 -2.53 -13.24 -7.34
CA ILE A 333 -3.25 -12.25 -6.54
C ILE A 333 -4.23 -11.53 -7.46
N GLU A 334 -5.50 -11.52 -7.09
CA GLU A 334 -6.53 -10.70 -7.71
C GLU A 334 -6.87 -9.53 -6.77
N GLU A 335 -6.44 -8.34 -7.14
CA GLU A 335 -6.86 -7.10 -6.48
C GLU A 335 -8.11 -6.57 -7.17
N VAL A 336 -9.18 -6.35 -6.42
CA VAL A 336 -10.42 -5.80 -6.94
C VAL A 336 -10.72 -4.48 -6.24
N VAL A 337 -10.63 -3.39 -6.98
CA VAL A 337 -10.90 -2.03 -6.51
C VAL A 337 -12.37 -1.71 -6.77
N GLU A 338 -13.14 -1.48 -5.71
CA GLU A 338 -14.53 -1.07 -5.79
C GLU A 338 -14.62 0.46 -5.76
N TYR A 339 -15.07 1.05 -6.86
CA TYR A 339 -15.24 2.50 -6.98
C TYR A 339 -16.66 2.94 -6.60
N ALA A 340 -16.82 4.22 -6.24
CA ALA A 340 -18.13 4.87 -6.29
C ALA A 340 -18.68 4.87 -7.73
N ALA A 341 -20.00 4.96 -7.89
CA ALA A 341 -20.64 4.75 -9.20
C ALA A 341 -20.22 5.83 -10.22
N GLU A 342 -20.07 7.06 -9.75
CA GLU A 342 -19.64 8.24 -10.49
C GLU A 342 -18.20 8.04 -11.00
N ILE A 343 -17.31 7.62 -10.10
CA ILE A 343 -15.90 7.34 -10.43
C ILE A 343 -15.77 6.10 -11.32
N ALA A 344 -16.56 5.05 -11.09
CA ALA A 344 -16.57 3.86 -11.91
C ALA A 344 -16.93 4.18 -13.38
N SER A 345 -17.89 5.09 -13.60
CA SER A 345 -18.24 5.58 -14.93
C SER A 345 -17.05 6.25 -15.63
N VAL A 346 -16.29 7.07 -14.90
CA VAL A 346 -15.06 7.72 -15.41
C VAL A 346 -13.98 6.69 -15.70
N VAL A 347 -13.63 5.84 -14.73
CA VAL A 347 -12.60 4.81 -14.85
C VAL A 347 -12.92 3.87 -16.01
N SER A 348 -14.20 3.51 -16.22
CA SER A 348 -14.61 2.70 -17.37
C SER A 348 -14.37 3.37 -18.71
N LYS A 349 -14.58 4.70 -18.83
CA LYS A 349 -14.26 5.43 -20.07
C LYS A 349 -12.76 5.52 -20.32
N ILE A 350 -11.98 5.60 -19.25
CA ILE A 350 -10.52 5.63 -19.29
C ILE A 350 -9.97 4.26 -19.73
N SER A 351 -10.44 3.16 -19.14
CA SER A 351 -9.93 1.81 -19.42
C SER A 351 -10.43 1.20 -20.74
N ASP A 352 -11.61 1.60 -21.24
CA ASP A 352 -12.20 1.05 -22.48
C ASP A 352 -11.64 1.70 -23.77
N ARG A 353 -10.31 1.87 -23.82
CA ARG A 353 -9.66 2.44 -25.01
C ARG A 353 -9.58 1.43 -26.15
N LYS A 354 -9.96 1.90 -27.34
CA LYS A 354 -9.64 1.25 -28.61
C LYS A 354 -8.20 1.60 -29.04
N ILE A 355 -7.34 0.59 -29.01
CA ILE A 355 -5.90 0.72 -29.30
C ILE A 355 -5.68 1.12 -30.77
N ASN A 356 -4.78 2.06 -31.02
CA ASN A 356 -4.32 2.35 -32.38
C ASN A 356 -3.54 1.14 -32.94
N LYS A 357 -4.08 0.51 -33.99
CA LYS A 357 -3.50 -0.71 -34.57
C LYS A 357 -2.10 -0.51 -35.15
N ASN A 358 -1.71 0.72 -35.47
CA ASN A 358 -0.38 1.02 -36.00
C ASN A 358 0.73 0.73 -34.99
N ILE A 359 0.43 0.76 -33.68
CA ILE A 359 1.43 0.51 -32.63
C ILE A 359 2.04 -0.90 -32.75
N PHE A 360 1.23 -1.90 -33.15
CA PHE A 360 1.66 -3.29 -33.28
C PHE A 360 2.71 -3.51 -34.38
N ASN A 361 2.87 -2.56 -35.31
CA ASN A 361 3.91 -2.65 -36.34
C ASN A 361 5.32 -2.55 -35.73
N TYR A 362 5.45 -1.95 -34.55
CA TYR A 362 6.72 -1.74 -33.88
C TYR A 362 6.93 -2.69 -32.69
N PHE A 363 5.95 -3.55 -32.41
CA PHE A 363 6.11 -4.59 -31.40
C PHE A 363 7.15 -5.60 -31.88
N PRO A 364 7.88 -6.23 -30.95
CA PRO A 364 8.94 -7.15 -31.33
C PRO A 364 8.40 -8.37 -32.06
N SER A 365 9.24 -8.96 -32.93
CA SER A 365 8.91 -10.19 -33.64
C SER A 365 8.70 -11.37 -32.69
N GLU A 366 9.65 -11.51 -31.76
CA GLU A 366 9.70 -12.57 -30.75
C GLU A 366 9.41 -12.00 -29.35
N LYS A 367 9.25 -12.88 -28.38
CA LYS A 367 8.96 -12.48 -27.00
C LYS A 367 10.16 -11.69 -26.43
N PRO A 368 9.94 -10.47 -25.92
CA PRO A 368 10.96 -9.71 -25.20
C PRO A 368 11.23 -10.33 -23.81
N LEU A 369 12.32 -9.95 -23.14
CA LEU A 369 12.58 -10.31 -21.74
C LEU A 369 11.48 -9.82 -20.84
N GLY A 370 11.02 -8.60 -21.10
CA GLY A 370 9.91 -8.02 -20.38
C GLY A 370 9.18 -7.00 -21.22
N TYR A 371 7.91 -6.83 -20.92
CA TYR A 371 7.11 -5.76 -21.46
C TYR A 371 6.06 -5.30 -20.48
N VAL A 372 5.65 -4.05 -20.64
CA VAL A 372 4.42 -3.51 -20.06
C VAL A 372 3.73 -2.68 -21.12
N SER A 373 2.43 -2.87 -21.26
CA SER A 373 1.57 -2.15 -22.19
C SER A 373 0.35 -1.64 -21.45
N TYR A 374 0.08 -0.35 -21.62
CA TYR A 374 -1.00 0.39 -20.99
C TYR A 374 -1.75 1.17 -22.07
N HIS A 375 -3.08 1.03 -22.08
CA HIS A 375 -3.94 1.62 -23.10
C HIS A 375 -5.12 2.30 -22.43
N ALA A 376 -4.97 3.58 -22.11
CA ALA A 376 -6.05 4.37 -21.52
C ALA A 376 -6.43 5.56 -22.37
N ASN A 377 -7.71 5.92 -22.30
CA ASN A 377 -8.24 7.04 -23.04
C ASN A 377 -7.83 8.36 -22.37
N THR A 378 -6.75 8.98 -22.86
CA THR A 378 -6.27 10.28 -22.35
C THR A 378 -7.33 11.36 -22.43
N LYS A 379 -8.18 11.36 -23.48
CA LYS A 379 -9.26 12.35 -23.62
C LYS A 379 -10.25 12.21 -22.46
N ALA A 380 -10.72 10.99 -22.20
CA ALA A 380 -11.60 10.73 -21.06
C ALA A 380 -10.92 11.06 -19.73
N ALA A 381 -9.62 10.80 -19.58
CA ALA A 381 -8.90 11.16 -18.37
C ALA A 381 -8.84 12.68 -18.17
N LEU A 382 -8.52 13.45 -19.21
CA LEU A 382 -8.44 14.91 -19.16
C LEU A 382 -9.81 15.57 -18.97
N GLU A 383 -10.84 15.12 -19.69
CA GLU A 383 -12.22 15.63 -19.54
C GLU A 383 -12.77 15.46 -18.12
N ASN A 384 -12.37 14.39 -17.43
CA ASN A 384 -12.83 14.11 -16.08
C ASN A 384 -11.80 14.52 -15.02
N PHE A 385 -10.62 15.02 -15.41
CA PHE A 385 -9.58 15.47 -14.51
C PHE A 385 -10.10 16.57 -13.56
N PRO A 386 -10.85 17.59 -14.01
CA PRO A 386 -11.45 18.57 -13.11
C PRO A 386 -12.34 17.95 -12.02
N SER A 387 -13.20 17.00 -12.39
CA SER A 387 -14.08 16.31 -11.43
C SER A 387 -13.28 15.49 -10.43
N LEU A 388 -12.30 14.72 -10.92
CA LEU A 388 -11.41 13.91 -10.09
C LEU A 388 -10.59 14.79 -9.14
N MET A 389 -10.06 15.92 -9.63
CA MET A 389 -9.27 16.84 -8.82
C MET A 389 -10.12 17.62 -7.83
N THR A 390 -11.31 18.08 -8.23
CA THR A 390 -12.23 18.77 -7.32
C THR A 390 -12.56 17.89 -6.14
N GLU A 391 -12.88 16.61 -6.37
CA GLU A 391 -13.15 15.66 -5.30
C GLU A 391 -11.88 15.27 -4.50
N LEU A 392 -10.68 15.19 -5.13
CA LEU A 392 -9.38 14.87 -4.49
C LEU A 392 -8.74 16.06 -3.74
N PHE A 393 -9.22 17.28 -3.95
CA PHE A 393 -8.63 18.48 -3.36
C PHE A 393 -9.65 19.32 -2.58
N GLN A 394 -10.82 18.79 -2.19
CA GLN A 394 -11.74 19.46 -1.24
C GLN A 394 -11.10 19.60 0.16
N ASN A 395 -10.11 20.46 0.30
CA ASN A 395 -9.49 20.84 1.55
C ASN A 395 -10.06 22.20 1.96
N PRO A 396 -10.66 22.34 3.16
CA PRO A 396 -11.25 23.60 3.61
C PRO A 396 -10.25 24.78 3.73
N LYS A 397 -8.94 24.55 3.62
CA LYS A 397 -7.91 25.61 3.58
C LYS A 397 -7.61 26.17 2.20
N PHE A 398 -8.02 25.49 1.13
CA PHE A 398 -8.07 26.08 -0.21
C PHE A 398 -9.50 26.52 -0.44
N ALA A 399 -9.73 27.80 -0.75
CA ALA A 399 -11.08 28.23 -1.08
C ALA A 399 -11.57 27.38 -2.26
N LYS A 400 -12.84 26.94 -2.25
CA LYS A 400 -13.43 26.24 -3.41
C LYS A 400 -13.22 27.07 -4.68
N GLU A 401 -13.23 28.39 -4.54
CA GLU A 401 -12.95 29.37 -5.58
C GLU A 401 -11.51 29.27 -6.14
N ASP A 402 -10.48 29.03 -5.32
CA ASP A 402 -9.08 28.92 -5.80
C ASP A 402 -8.82 27.63 -6.57
N ILE A 403 -9.37 26.50 -6.09
CA ILE A 403 -9.27 25.22 -6.81
C ILE A 403 -10.08 25.29 -8.08
N THR A 404 -11.30 25.85 -8.03
CA THR A 404 -12.13 26.02 -9.23
C THR A 404 -11.42 26.95 -10.22
N LEU A 405 -10.81 28.04 -9.78
CA LEU A 405 -10.03 28.95 -10.64
C LEU A 405 -8.81 28.27 -11.27
N ILE A 406 -8.01 27.50 -10.51
CA ILE A 406 -6.85 26.78 -11.05
C ILE A 406 -7.30 25.68 -12.01
N THR A 407 -8.36 24.96 -11.69
CA THR A 407 -8.89 23.87 -12.50
C THR A 407 -9.52 24.42 -13.79
N ASP A 408 -10.28 25.51 -13.68
CA ASP A 408 -10.85 26.26 -14.80
C ASP A 408 -9.75 26.87 -15.66
N LEU A 409 -8.66 27.37 -15.07
CA LEU A 409 -7.50 27.88 -15.80
C LEU A 409 -6.80 26.75 -16.56
N ILE A 410 -6.64 25.57 -15.93
CA ILE A 410 -6.07 24.39 -16.60
C ILE A 410 -7.00 23.93 -17.74
N SER A 411 -8.31 23.80 -17.54
CA SER A 411 -9.24 23.41 -18.61
C SER A 411 -9.42 24.50 -19.68
N THR A 412 -9.22 25.77 -19.34
CA THR A 412 -9.30 26.89 -20.30
C THR A 412 -8.03 26.98 -21.17
N ILE A 413 -6.85 26.68 -20.60
CA ILE A 413 -5.56 26.72 -21.31
C ILE A 413 -5.29 25.41 -22.07
N VAL A 414 -5.68 24.27 -21.50
CA VAL A 414 -5.45 22.95 -22.06
C VAL A 414 -6.64 22.58 -22.93
N ASP A 415 -6.50 22.69 -24.24
CA ASP A 415 -7.41 22.02 -25.18
C ASP A 415 -7.25 20.51 -24.96
N GLU A 416 -8.19 19.88 -24.26
CA GLU A 416 -8.12 18.47 -23.88
C GLU A 416 -8.10 17.58 -25.10
N GLU A 417 -8.74 17.99 -26.19
CA GLU A 417 -8.73 17.26 -27.45
C GLU A 417 -7.37 17.35 -28.14
N ALA A 418 -6.77 18.53 -28.23
CA ALA A 418 -5.43 18.70 -28.78
C ALA A 418 -4.38 18.00 -27.91
N THR A 419 -4.50 18.10 -26.59
CA THR A 419 -3.58 17.51 -25.61
C THR A 419 -3.70 15.99 -25.58
N ALA A 420 -4.92 15.44 -25.62
CA ALA A 420 -5.13 14.01 -25.77
C ALA A 420 -4.57 13.48 -27.09
N LYS A 421 -4.54 14.27 -28.16
CA LYS A 421 -3.89 13.88 -29.42
C LYS A 421 -2.35 13.93 -29.34
N LEU A 422 -1.75 14.62 -28.36
CA LEU A 422 -0.30 14.59 -28.14
C LEU A 422 0.16 13.25 -27.59
N PHE A 423 -0.64 12.69 -26.68
CA PHE A 423 -0.45 11.38 -26.10
C PHE A 423 -1.80 10.69 -26.00
N ASP A 424 -2.13 9.86 -26.99
CA ASP A 424 -3.48 9.29 -27.06
C ASP A 424 -3.73 8.28 -25.93
N GLY A 425 -2.66 7.80 -25.30
CA GLY A 425 -2.69 6.91 -24.15
C GLY A 425 -2.51 5.43 -24.48
N ASP A 426 -2.08 5.11 -25.70
CA ASP A 426 -1.43 3.83 -25.99
C ASP A 426 0.06 3.95 -25.69
N LEU A 427 0.58 3.14 -24.77
CA LEU A 427 2.00 3.09 -24.41
C LEU A 427 2.43 1.64 -24.18
N SER A 428 3.55 1.27 -24.79
CA SER A 428 4.18 -0.03 -24.62
C SER A 428 5.68 0.13 -24.44
N ALA A 429 6.23 -0.45 -23.37
CA ALA A 429 7.66 -0.51 -23.12
C ALA A 429 8.14 -1.95 -23.21
N PHE A 430 9.32 -2.15 -23.80
CA PHE A 430 9.91 -3.46 -24.06
C PHE A 430 11.38 -3.48 -23.64
N LEU A 431 11.79 -4.58 -23.02
CA LEU A 431 13.17 -4.89 -22.64
C LEU A 431 13.63 -6.15 -23.41
N TYR A 432 14.77 -6.07 -24.09
CA TYR A 432 15.15 -7.08 -25.09
C TYR A 432 16.35 -7.94 -24.73
N ASP A 433 17.51 -7.32 -24.55
CA ASP A 433 18.77 -7.99 -24.22
C ASP A 433 19.77 -6.91 -23.77
N THR A 434 21.07 -7.21 -23.74
CA THR A 434 22.13 -6.22 -23.61
C THR A 434 22.98 -6.13 -24.88
N LYS A 435 23.66 -4.99 -25.04
CA LYS A 435 24.79 -4.85 -25.98
C LYS A 435 25.96 -4.20 -25.27
N GLU A 436 27.18 -4.54 -25.71
CA GLU A 436 28.40 -3.87 -25.26
C GLU A 436 28.58 -2.55 -26.03
N VAL A 437 28.87 -1.47 -25.31
CA VAL A 437 29.24 -0.16 -25.88
C VAL A 437 30.51 0.37 -25.22
N GLU A 438 31.35 1.06 -25.98
CA GLU A 438 32.50 1.79 -25.44
C GLU A 438 32.06 3.16 -24.91
N VAL A 439 32.31 3.42 -23.63
CA VAL A 439 31.99 4.68 -22.96
C VAL A 439 33.25 5.33 -22.40
N MET A 440 33.40 6.63 -22.64
CA MET A 440 34.50 7.42 -22.06
C MET A 440 34.18 7.69 -20.59
N THR A 441 34.93 7.10 -19.67
CA THR A 441 34.77 7.29 -18.23
C THR A 441 35.91 8.15 -17.70
N LYS A 442 35.59 9.15 -16.86
CA LYS A 442 36.60 9.94 -16.15
C LYS A 442 37.09 9.14 -14.96
N LYS A 443 38.39 8.85 -14.94
CA LYS A 443 39.09 8.26 -13.81
C LYS A 443 39.81 9.37 -13.05
N TYR A 444 39.55 9.42 -11.75
CA TYR A 444 40.21 10.31 -10.81
C TYR A 444 41.39 9.55 -10.21
N ASP A 445 42.60 9.99 -10.55
CA ASP A 445 43.84 9.47 -9.99
C ASP A 445 44.58 10.61 -9.27
N TYR A 446 45.61 10.28 -8.49
CA TYR A 446 46.47 11.28 -7.87
C TYR A 446 47.89 11.14 -8.43
N ASP A 447 48.52 12.26 -8.78
CA ASP A 447 49.94 12.23 -9.18
C ASP A 447 50.88 12.08 -7.97
N GLU A 448 52.19 12.06 -8.21
CA GLU A 448 53.20 11.90 -7.14
C GLU A 448 53.18 13.03 -6.09
N ASN A 449 52.52 14.16 -6.39
CA ASN A 449 52.34 15.30 -5.49
C ASN A 449 50.96 15.30 -4.81
N TYR A 450 50.17 14.24 -4.94
CA TYR A 450 48.78 14.15 -4.49
C TYR A 450 47.83 15.15 -5.16
N GLU A 451 48.16 15.64 -6.35
CA GLU A 451 47.25 16.48 -7.13
C GLU A 451 46.31 15.60 -7.98
N GLU A 452 45.03 15.99 -8.04
CA GLU A 452 44.00 15.24 -8.74
C GLU A 452 44.23 15.26 -10.26
N LYS A 453 44.51 14.10 -10.84
CA LYS A 453 44.70 13.87 -12.27
C LYS A 453 43.47 13.19 -12.84
N ILE A 454 42.70 13.94 -13.63
CA ILE A 454 41.55 13.41 -14.37
C ILE A 454 42.06 12.82 -15.69
N THR A 455 41.89 11.51 -15.88
CA THR A 455 42.18 10.83 -17.14
C THR A 455 40.88 10.26 -17.73
N GLU A 456 40.74 10.30 -19.06
CA GLU A 456 39.60 9.71 -19.74
C GLU A 456 39.98 8.34 -20.29
N GLU A 457 39.25 7.30 -19.90
CA GLU A 457 39.48 5.93 -20.35
C GLU A 457 38.25 5.38 -21.07
N LYS A 458 38.46 4.63 -22.15
CA LYS A 458 37.40 3.88 -22.83
C LYS A 458 37.12 2.60 -22.07
N VAL A 459 35.95 2.53 -21.44
CA VAL A 459 35.49 1.35 -20.72
C VAL A 459 34.37 0.68 -21.51
N LYS A 460 34.43 -0.64 -21.65
CA LYS A 460 33.34 -1.44 -22.22
C LYS A 460 32.23 -1.60 -21.19
N LYS A 461 31.03 -1.15 -21.52
CA LYS A 461 29.84 -1.21 -20.66
C LYS A 461 28.75 -1.98 -21.38
N ASP A 462 28.10 -2.91 -20.66
CA ASP A 462 26.89 -3.55 -21.17
C ASP A 462 25.70 -2.67 -20.82
N ILE A 463 24.89 -2.35 -21.83
CA ILE A 463 23.71 -1.52 -21.69
C ILE A 463 22.46 -2.30 -22.08
N PRO A 464 21.32 -2.06 -21.44
CA PRO A 464 20.06 -2.68 -21.82
C PRO A 464 19.59 -2.18 -23.19
N LEU A 465 19.07 -3.09 -23.99
CA LEU A 465 18.35 -2.80 -25.22
C LEU A 465 16.86 -2.69 -24.92
N PHE A 466 16.26 -1.57 -25.29
CA PHE A 466 14.87 -1.27 -24.98
C PHE A 466 14.18 -0.46 -26.07
N SER A 467 12.86 -0.43 -26.00
CA SER A 467 12.05 0.54 -26.74
C SER A 467 10.81 0.93 -25.96
N VAL A 468 10.44 2.20 -26.04
CA VAL A 468 9.15 2.75 -25.61
C VAL A 468 8.41 3.22 -26.85
N ILE A 469 7.17 2.77 -27.00
CA ILE A 469 6.34 2.98 -28.16
C ILE A 469 5.04 3.57 -27.67
N PHE A 470 4.64 4.71 -28.22
CA PHE A 470 3.39 5.36 -27.85
C PHE A 470 2.75 6.02 -29.05
N THR A 471 1.48 6.39 -28.92
CA THR A 471 0.73 7.02 -30.01
C THR A 471 0.50 8.50 -29.77
N SER A 472 0.64 9.27 -30.85
CA SER A 472 0.46 10.71 -30.91
C SER A 472 -0.20 11.05 -32.25
N THR A 473 -1.51 11.27 -32.24
CA THR A 473 -2.31 11.58 -33.45
C THR A 473 -2.37 13.07 -33.77
N HIS A 474 -1.75 13.93 -32.97
CA HIS A 474 -1.77 15.36 -33.22
C HIS A 474 -1.06 15.66 -34.56
N PRO A 475 -1.70 16.38 -35.50
CA PRO A 475 -1.25 16.47 -36.89
C PRO A 475 0.15 17.08 -37.06
N THR A 476 0.53 18.08 -36.25
CA THR A 476 1.80 18.82 -36.42
C THR A 476 2.66 18.99 -35.17
N PHE A 477 2.11 18.83 -33.96
CA PHE A 477 2.82 19.20 -32.74
C PHE A 477 4.01 18.28 -32.44
N GLY A 478 3.86 16.97 -32.63
CA GLY A 478 4.98 16.03 -32.50
C GLY A 478 6.15 16.41 -33.41
N ASP A 479 5.87 16.79 -34.66
CA ASP A 479 6.91 17.21 -35.60
C ASP A 479 7.55 18.55 -35.19
N LYS A 480 6.75 19.49 -34.65
CA LYS A 480 7.26 20.75 -34.08
C LYS A 480 8.19 20.51 -32.88
N LEU A 481 7.88 19.55 -32.00
CA LEU A 481 8.75 19.17 -30.88
C LEU A 481 10.08 18.58 -31.37
N LEU A 482 10.04 17.71 -32.37
CA LEU A 482 11.24 17.15 -32.98
C LEU A 482 12.10 18.26 -33.63
N GLN A 483 11.48 19.18 -34.38
CA GLN A 483 12.16 20.33 -34.97
C GLN A 483 12.74 21.27 -33.91
N LEU A 484 12.03 21.49 -32.80
CA LEU A 484 12.53 22.25 -31.66
C LEU A 484 13.78 21.58 -31.08
N GLY A 485 13.76 20.26 -30.92
CA GLY A 485 14.90 19.49 -30.44
C GLY A 485 16.13 19.64 -31.34
N VAL A 486 15.93 19.61 -32.66
CA VAL A 486 17.00 19.87 -33.65
C VAL A 486 17.53 21.30 -33.51
N ARG A 487 16.64 22.30 -33.44
CA ARG A 487 17.03 23.71 -33.28
C ARG A 487 17.78 23.97 -31.98
N LYS A 488 17.43 23.26 -30.90
CA LYS A 488 18.08 23.33 -29.59
C LYS A 488 19.31 22.42 -29.47
N LYS A 489 19.70 21.75 -30.56
CA LYS A 489 20.86 20.83 -30.62
C LYS A 489 20.79 19.66 -29.62
N VAL A 490 19.59 19.28 -29.20
CA VAL A 490 19.36 18.07 -28.38
C VAL A 490 19.02 16.85 -29.23
N LEU A 491 18.62 17.07 -30.49
CA LEU A 491 18.37 16.02 -31.49
C LEU A 491 19.23 16.23 -32.73
N VAL A 492 19.80 15.15 -33.25
CA VAL A 492 20.55 15.12 -34.51
C VAL A 492 19.75 14.30 -35.54
N PRO A 493 19.29 14.90 -36.65
CA PRO A 493 18.61 14.15 -37.71
C PRO A 493 19.50 13.05 -38.29
N ASN A 494 18.96 11.84 -38.45
CA ASN A 494 19.64 10.68 -39.04
C ASN A 494 18.61 9.84 -39.83
N GLY A 495 18.46 10.17 -41.12
CA GLY A 495 17.45 9.57 -42.00
C GLY A 495 16.03 9.81 -41.48
N ASN A 496 15.26 8.73 -41.29
CA ASN A 496 13.88 8.77 -40.77
C ASN A 496 13.82 8.79 -39.23
N SER A 497 14.93 9.06 -38.55
CA SER A 497 15.02 9.09 -37.09
C SER A 497 15.86 10.27 -36.60
N TYR A 498 15.77 10.58 -35.31
CA TYR A 498 16.51 11.65 -34.64
C TYR A 498 17.30 11.05 -33.49
N THR A 499 18.62 11.19 -33.48
CA THR A 499 19.47 10.70 -32.38
C THR A 499 19.50 11.73 -31.25
N VAL A 500 19.35 11.29 -30.01
CA VAL A 500 19.38 12.15 -28.82
C VAL A 500 20.83 12.39 -28.40
N VAL A 501 21.23 13.65 -28.30
CA VAL A 501 22.59 14.04 -27.91
C VAL A 501 22.84 13.70 -26.44
N GLY A 502 24.04 13.21 -26.13
CA GLY A 502 24.47 12.91 -24.75
C GLY A 502 23.96 11.58 -24.20
N THR A 503 23.48 10.68 -25.08
CA THR A 503 22.93 9.37 -24.67
C THR A 503 23.89 8.21 -24.88
N GLN A 504 25.13 8.45 -25.36
CA GLN A 504 26.09 7.41 -25.75
C GLN A 504 26.34 6.36 -24.65
N GLU A 505 26.30 6.78 -23.37
CA GLU A 505 26.43 5.87 -22.22
C GLU A 505 25.30 4.85 -22.04
N TYR A 506 24.18 5.07 -22.75
CA TYR A 506 22.99 4.24 -22.81
C TYR A 506 22.74 3.74 -24.25
N GLY A 507 23.74 3.91 -25.13
CA GLY A 507 23.66 3.67 -26.56
C GLY A 507 23.02 4.85 -27.31
N ASP A 508 23.11 4.85 -28.64
CA ASP A 508 22.48 5.90 -29.46
C ASP A 508 20.96 5.81 -29.37
N ILE A 509 20.36 6.50 -28.39
CA ILE A 509 18.92 6.62 -28.25
C ILE A 509 18.42 7.44 -29.42
N PHE A 510 17.45 6.91 -30.14
CA PHE A 510 16.79 7.60 -31.24
C PHE A 510 15.29 7.73 -30.98
N ILE A 511 14.73 8.80 -31.56
CA ILE A 511 13.30 9.02 -31.68
C ILE A 511 12.94 8.87 -33.15
N MET A 512 11.92 8.07 -33.45
CA MET A 512 11.29 8.03 -34.77
C MET A 512 9.80 8.26 -34.62
N LYS A 513 9.23 9.03 -35.55
CA LYS A 513 7.79 9.25 -35.65
C LYS A 513 7.34 8.88 -37.04
N GLU A 514 6.39 7.96 -37.12
CA GLU A 514 5.78 7.55 -38.39
C GLU A 514 4.26 7.46 -38.19
N LYS A 515 3.54 8.28 -38.96
CA LYS A 515 2.09 8.49 -38.79
C LYS A 515 1.79 8.87 -37.34
N ASP A 516 0.97 8.06 -36.67
CA ASP A 516 0.50 8.27 -35.31
C ASP A 516 1.41 7.61 -34.26
N VAL A 517 2.51 6.97 -34.65
CA VAL A 517 3.34 6.21 -33.71
C VAL A 517 4.68 6.90 -33.52
N VAL A 518 5.05 7.04 -32.25
CA VAL A 518 6.37 7.51 -31.83
C VAL A 518 7.08 6.37 -31.13
N VAL A 519 8.34 6.14 -31.51
CA VAL A 519 9.21 5.14 -30.91
C VAL A 519 10.45 5.85 -30.36
N VAL A 520 10.78 5.56 -29.11
CA VAL A 520 12.02 5.95 -28.45
C VAL A 520 12.77 4.68 -28.09
N ALA A 521 13.93 4.45 -28.68
CA ALA A 521 14.65 3.19 -28.52
C ALA A 521 16.16 3.37 -28.74
N ASN A 522 16.96 2.39 -28.32
CA ASN A 522 18.40 2.34 -28.60
C ASN A 522 18.81 1.14 -29.49
N THR A 523 17.81 0.47 -30.08
CA THR A 523 17.95 -0.59 -31.09
C THR A 523 16.76 -0.57 -32.06
N LYS A 524 16.99 -1.02 -33.30
CA LYS A 524 15.95 -1.28 -34.30
C LYS A 524 15.76 -2.78 -34.57
N ASP A 525 16.64 -3.63 -34.03
CA ASP A 525 16.83 -5.02 -34.45
C ASP A 525 15.65 -5.92 -34.07
N TYR A 526 14.85 -5.49 -33.09
CA TYR A 526 13.77 -6.28 -32.52
C TYR A 526 12.40 -6.03 -33.19
N PHE A 527 12.22 -4.91 -33.91
CA PHE A 527 10.91 -4.51 -34.44
C PHE A 527 10.39 -5.48 -35.51
N GLY A 528 9.18 -6.01 -35.31
CA GLY A 528 8.66 -7.11 -36.12
C GLY A 528 7.73 -6.75 -37.26
N SER A 529 7.55 -5.45 -37.56
CA SER A 529 6.65 -4.98 -38.64
C SER A 529 5.23 -5.56 -38.55
N GLY A 530 4.77 -5.91 -37.34
CA GLY A 530 3.47 -6.53 -37.07
C GLY A 530 3.29 -7.98 -37.51
N LYS A 531 4.36 -8.67 -37.95
CA LYS A 531 4.30 -10.05 -38.48
C LYS A 531 4.78 -11.13 -37.48
N GLY A 532 5.33 -10.73 -36.34
CA GLY A 532 5.86 -11.59 -35.29
C GLY A 532 4.84 -12.48 -34.57
N SER A 533 5.35 -13.54 -33.93
CA SER A 533 4.60 -14.41 -33.03
C SER A 533 4.05 -13.62 -31.83
N PHE A 534 4.90 -12.79 -31.23
CA PHE A 534 4.58 -11.97 -30.08
C PHE A 534 3.52 -10.90 -30.39
N ALA A 535 3.63 -10.19 -31.52
CA ALA A 535 2.66 -9.18 -31.91
C ALA A 535 1.22 -9.74 -32.01
N LYS A 536 1.06 -11.00 -32.44
CA LYS A 536 -0.25 -11.68 -32.48
C LYS A 536 -0.78 -12.01 -31.08
N GLU A 537 0.09 -12.49 -30.19
CA GLU A 537 -0.22 -12.76 -28.78
C GLU A 537 -0.62 -11.48 -28.06
N ALA A 538 0.23 -10.45 -28.12
CA ALA A 538 -0.04 -9.16 -27.50
C ALA A 538 -1.35 -8.53 -27.99
N LYS A 539 -1.67 -8.64 -29.29
CA LYS A 539 -2.95 -8.17 -29.82
C LYS A 539 -4.16 -8.91 -29.25
N LYS A 540 -4.03 -10.23 -28.99
CA LYS A 540 -5.08 -11.03 -28.36
C LYS A 540 -5.27 -10.61 -26.90
N ASP A 541 -4.19 -10.43 -26.15
CA ASP A 541 -4.26 -10.09 -24.73
C ASP A 541 -4.78 -8.66 -24.52
N LEU A 542 -4.23 -7.71 -25.28
CA LEU A 542 -4.64 -6.31 -25.27
C LEU A 542 -6.01 -6.06 -25.91
N SER A 543 -6.63 -7.07 -26.53
CA SER A 543 -8.04 -6.97 -26.93
C SER A 543 -8.98 -7.05 -25.73
N LYS A 544 -8.57 -7.73 -24.66
CA LYS A 544 -9.35 -7.95 -23.43
C LYS A 544 -8.89 -7.05 -22.28
N ASN A 545 -7.61 -6.70 -22.30
CA ASN A 545 -6.94 -6.00 -21.22
C ASN A 545 -6.54 -4.58 -21.66
N TYR A 546 -6.66 -3.60 -20.76
CA TYR A 546 -6.07 -2.27 -20.96
C TYR A 546 -4.66 -2.18 -20.37
N ILE A 547 -4.32 -3.10 -19.46
CA ILE A 547 -2.95 -3.32 -18.96
C ILE A 547 -2.56 -4.77 -19.23
N SER A 548 -1.40 -4.98 -19.83
CA SER A 548 -0.75 -6.28 -19.90
C SER A 548 0.75 -6.10 -19.74
N GLY A 549 1.36 -6.88 -18.86
CA GLY A 549 2.81 -6.92 -18.73
C GLY A 549 3.27 -8.29 -18.31
N LYS A 550 4.50 -8.61 -18.68
CA LYS A 550 5.18 -9.85 -18.31
C LYS A 550 6.67 -9.60 -18.25
N LEU A 551 7.35 -10.24 -17.30
CA LEU A 551 8.81 -10.27 -17.18
C LEU A 551 9.26 -11.72 -17.01
N ASP A 552 10.07 -12.21 -17.94
CA ASP A 552 10.76 -13.48 -17.84
C ASP A 552 11.89 -13.38 -16.82
N ILE A 553 11.69 -13.97 -15.65
CA ILE A 553 12.61 -13.84 -14.51
C ILE A 553 13.92 -14.54 -14.85
N ALA A 554 13.87 -15.76 -15.39
CA ALA A 554 15.07 -16.54 -15.63
C ALA A 554 15.95 -15.98 -16.72
N GLN A 555 15.36 -15.58 -17.84
CA GLN A 555 16.13 -14.97 -18.90
C GLN A 555 16.64 -13.57 -18.48
N THR A 556 15.87 -12.80 -17.70
CA THR A 556 16.34 -11.51 -17.16
C THR A 556 17.54 -11.70 -16.24
N VAL A 557 17.50 -12.65 -15.30
CA VAL A 557 18.65 -12.96 -14.42
C VAL A 557 19.85 -13.44 -15.24
N LYS A 558 19.64 -14.27 -16.27
CA LYS A 558 20.72 -14.73 -17.15
C LYS A 558 21.37 -13.58 -17.94
N THR A 559 20.58 -12.62 -18.41
CA THR A 559 21.06 -11.47 -19.19
C THR A 559 21.75 -10.43 -18.30
N PHE A 560 21.14 -10.06 -17.17
CA PHE A 560 21.60 -8.93 -16.33
C PHE A 560 22.39 -9.35 -15.08
N GLY A 561 22.27 -10.59 -14.63
CA GLY A 561 22.88 -11.08 -13.38
C GLY A 561 24.40 -11.19 -13.42
N LYS A 562 25.02 -11.29 -14.61
CA LYS A 562 26.48 -11.50 -14.76
C LYS A 562 27.36 -10.43 -14.11
N LYS A 563 26.80 -9.25 -13.82
CA LYS A 563 27.50 -8.11 -13.21
C LYS A 563 26.99 -7.77 -11.80
N ALA A 564 26.04 -8.52 -11.28
CA ALA A 564 25.58 -8.37 -9.90
C ALA A 564 26.67 -8.84 -8.93
N LYS A 565 26.64 -8.35 -7.69
CA LYS A 565 27.52 -8.90 -6.64
C LYS A 565 27.19 -10.37 -6.41
N ASP A 566 28.16 -11.18 -6.02
CA ASP A 566 27.96 -12.64 -5.83
C ASP A 566 26.74 -12.97 -4.97
N SER A 567 26.55 -12.27 -3.85
CA SER A 567 25.39 -12.47 -2.96
C SER A 567 24.04 -12.12 -3.60
N GLU A 568 24.01 -11.09 -4.46
CA GLU A 568 22.83 -10.69 -5.21
C GLU A 568 22.54 -11.68 -6.35
N LEU A 569 23.59 -12.11 -7.05
CA LEU A 569 23.51 -13.10 -8.12
C LEU A 569 23.04 -14.47 -7.60
N ASP A 570 23.53 -14.92 -6.45
CA ASP A 570 23.10 -16.17 -5.81
C ASP A 570 21.60 -16.12 -5.49
N ARG A 571 21.14 -15.02 -4.87
CA ARG A 571 19.72 -14.80 -4.57
C ARG A 571 18.88 -14.76 -5.84
N MET A 572 19.30 -14.00 -6.85
CA MET A 572 18.59 -13.90 -8.13
C MET A 572 18.53 -15.25 -8.85
N THR A 573 19.62 -16.03 -8.82
CA THR A 573 19.71 -17.39 -9.39
C THR A 573 18.76 -18.35 -8.69
N LYS A 574 18.65 -18.30 -7.36
CA LYS A 574 17.68 -19.11 -6.63
C LYS A 574 16.25 -18.78 -7.03
N ILE A 575 15.90 -17.50 -7.10
CA ILE A 575 14.55 -17.06 -7.49
C ILE A 575 14.24 -17.50 -8.93
N SER A 576 15.14 -17.27 -9.88
CA SER A 576 14.94 -17.67 -11.28
C SER A 576 14.90 -19.18 -11.51
N SER A 577 15.52 -19.97 -10.63
CA SER A 577 15.44 -21.43 -10.69
C SER A 577 14.06 -21.98 -10.31
N GLN A 578 13.25 -21.18 -9.60
CA GLN A 578 11.91 -21.56 -9.15
C GLN A 578 10.83 -20.99 -10.06
N PHE A 579 10.98 -19.72 -10.47
CA PHE A 579 9.94 -18.98 -11.16
C PHE A 579 10.30 -18.63 -12.60
N SER A 580 9.34 -18.84 -13.50
CA SER A 580 9.49 -18.52 -14.92
C SER A 580 9.32 -17.06 -15.20
N ASP A 581 8.21 -16.51 -14.75
CA ASP A 581 7.84 -15.15 -15.07
C ASP A 581 6.86 -14.58 -14.06
N VAL A 582 6.81 -13.26 -14.02
CA VAL A 582 5.76 -12.50 -13.35
C VAL A 582 4.94 -11.78 -14.41
N SER A 583 3.62 -11.77 -14.27
CA SER A 583 2.71 -11.07 -15.18
C SER A 583 1.69 -10.21 -14.45
N ILE A 584 1.30 -9.12 -15.09
CA ILE A 584 0.21 -8.24 -14.67
C ILE A 584 -0.82 -8.10 -15.79
N GLU A 585 -2.10 -8.20 -15.45
CA GLU A 585 -3.20 -7.98 -16.38
C GLU A 585 -4.32 -7.19 -15.71
N SER A 586 -4.98 -6.31 -16.47
CA SER A 586 -6.20 -5.64 -16.02
C SER A 586 -7.19 -5.48 -17.18
N PRO A 587 -8.46 -5.93 -17.03
CA PRO A 587 -9.44 -5.98 -18.09
C PRO A 587 -9.94 -4.58 -18.47
N LYS A 588 -10.32 -4.39 -19.72
CA LYS A 588 -10.83 -3.08 -20.20
C LYS A 588 -12.13 -2.64 -19.54
N LYS A 589 -12.94 -3.61 -19.13
CA LYS A 589 -14.30 -3.38 -18.63
C LYS A 589 -14.34 -3.60 -17.12
N LEU A 590 -14.98 -2.67 -16.44
CA LEU A 590 -15.39 -2.84 -15.06
C LEU A 590 -16.63 -3.74 -15.01
N ILE A 591 -16.79 -4.44 -13.89
CA ILE A 591 -17.98 -5.23 -13.58
C ILE A 591 -18.47 -4.75 -12.22
N ASP A 592 -19.74 -4.34 -12.11
CA ASP A 592 -20.34 -3.88 -10.84
C ASP A 592 -19.52 -2.79 -10.13
N ASN A 593 -19.07 -1.79 -10.89
CA ASN A 593 -18.19 -0.69 -10.41
C ASN A 593 -16.81 -1.14 -9.90
N LYS A 594 -16.40 -2.36 -10.22
CA LYS A 594 -15.13 -2.93 -9.78
C LYS A 594 -14.16 -3.09 -10.95
N LEU A 595 -12.92 -2.69 -10.72
CA LEU A 595 -11.80 -2.96 -11.62
C LEU A 595 -10.87 -3.99 -10.98
N LYS A 596 -10.41 -4.94 -11.78
CA LYS A 596 -9.61 -6.06 -11.31
C LYS A 596 -8.19 -6.03 -11.85
N PHE A 597 -7.21 -6.05 -10.97
CA PHE A 597 -5.81 -6.26 -11.32
C PHE A 597 -5.41 -7.68 -10.95
N VAL A 598 -4.77 -8.37 -11.89
CA VAL A 598 -4.33 -9.75 -11.72
C VAL A 598 -2.83 -9.79 -11.80
N PHE A 599 -2.18 -10.17 -10.70
CA PHE A 599 -0.75 -10.41 -10.62
C PHE A 599 -0.53 -11.92 -10.53
N LYS A 600 0.36 -12.47 -11.37
CA LYS A 600 0.71 -13.89 -11.33
C LYS A 600 2.21 -14.07 -11.27
N LEU A 601 2.64 -15.01 -10.45
CA LEU A 601 4.00 -15.52 -10.38
C LEU A 601 3.97 -16.99 -10.82
N ASN A 602 4.51 -17.27 -11.99
CA ASN A 602 4.49 -18.59 -12.62
C ASN A 602 5.74 -19.38 -12.24
N SER A 603 5.60 -20.67 -11.95
CA SER A 603 6.68 -21.58 -11.54
C SER A 603 7.14 -22.50 -12.67
N PHE A 604 8.45 -22.80 -12.71
CA PHE A 604 9.00 -23.89 -13.51
C PHE A 604 8.89 -25.26 -12.82
N LYS A 605 8.92 -25.24 -11.48
CA LYS A 605 9.04 -26.43 -10.64
C LYS A 605 7.66 -26.98 -10.33
N SER A 606 7.17 -27.85 -11.21
CA SER A 606 5.95 -28.64 -10.96
C SER A 606 6.11 -29.66 -9.81
N ASP A 607 7.34 -29.95 -9.38
CA ASP A 607 7.66 -30.93 -8.35
C ASP A 607 7.62 -30.37 -6.92
N LYS A 608 7.91 -29.08 -6.71
CA LYS A 608 7.74 -28.40 -5.42
C LYS A 608 6.42 -27.65 -5.39
N ASN A 609 5.68 -27.76 -4.29
CA ASN A 609 4.41 -27.05 -4.14
C ASN A 609 4.58 -25.52 -4.22
N ILE A 610 3.69 -24.82 -4.95
CA ILE A 610 3.79 -23.36 -5.14
C ILE A 610 3.77 -22.58 -3.82
N ILE A 611 3.04 -23.03 -2.80
CA ILE A 611 2.98 -22.35 -1.50
C ILE A 611 4.37 -22.38 -0.86
N LEU A 612 5.03 -23.54 -0.87
CA LEU A 612 6.39 -23.68 -0.36
C LEU A 612 7.39 -22.85 -1.18
N GLN A 613 7.25 -22.78 -2.50
CA GLN A 613 8.07 -21.89 -3.33
C GLN A 613 7.88 -20.41 -2.99
N THR A 614 6.64 -19.97 -2.73
CA THR A 614 6.39 -18.58 -2.31
C THR A 614 6.95 -18.27 -0.91
N LEU A 615 7.02 -19.26 -0.03
CA LEU A 615 7.69 -19.13 1.27
C LEU A 615 9.22 -19.07 1.12
N ASP A 616 9.83 -19.88 0.24
CA ASP A 616 11.24 -19.75 -0.13
C ASP A 616 11.52 -18.33 -0.64
N LEU A 617 10.68 -17.81 -1.53
CA LEU A 617 10.82 -16.45 -2.05
C LEU A 617 10.80 -15.42 -0.93
N ALA A 618 9.82 -15.50 -0.02
CA ALA A 618 9.74 -14.59 1.13
C ALA A 618 10.99 -14.69 2.03
N GLU A 619 11.58 -15.88 2.16
CA GLU A 619 12.81 -16.09 2.92
C GLU A 619 14.00 -15.39 2.28
N GLU A 620 14.22 -15.64 0.98
CA GLU A 620 15.29 -15.01 0.20
C GLU A 620 15.13 -13.48 0.16
N MET A 621 13.89 -12.97 0.17
CA MET A 621 13.62 -11.54 0.21
C MET A 621 13.92 -10.90 1.57
N THR A 622 13.87 -11.68 2.66
CA THR A 622 14.04 -11.21 4.04
C THR A 622 15.38 -11.61 4.66
N SER A 623 16.19 -12.43 3.99
CA SER A 623 17.57 -12.68 4.34
C SER A 623 18.41 -11.44 4.02
N LYS A 624 18.61 -10.60 5.04
CA LYS A 624 19.72 -9.65 5.16
C LYS A 624 20.64 -10.10 6.27
#